data_AF-A0A7W0LD25-F1
#
_entry.id   AF-A0A7W0LD25-F1
#
_cell.length_a   1.000
_cell.length_b   1.000
_cell.length_c   1.000
_cell.angle_alpha   90.00
_cell.angle_beta   90.00
_cell.angle_gamma   90.00
#
_symmetry.space_group_name_H-M   'P 1'
#
loop_
_entity.id
_entity.type
_entity.pdbx_description
1 polymer ?
#
loop_
_entity_poly.entity_id
_entity_poly.type
_entity_poly.pdbx_seq_one_letter_code
_entity_poly.pdbx_strand_id
1 'polypeptide(L)'
;MNIYLACTVRGDRGGTGVARTLADALESMGHAILTRHLLDDNVDMAESALTEQDVFERDMRWLDAADLLIAEASGSSYGVGFEVGYVLGRSEVTDQRVLLLYDYARRPMV
;
A
#
# COMPACT_ATOMS: atom_id res chain seq x y z
N MET A 1 -9.15 0.71 12.89
CA MET A 1 -7.95 -0.03 12.45
C MET A 1 -7.04 0.95 11.74
N ASN A 2 -5.75 0.77 11.92
CA ASN A 2 -4.72 1.38 11.08
C ASN A 2 -4.53 0.49 9.86
N ILE A 3 -4.68 1.07 8.67
CA ILE A 3 -4.57 0.34 7.41
C ILE A 3 -3.38 0.89 6.63
N TYR A 4 -2.49 -0.01 6.22
CA TYR A 4 -1.46 0.27 5.25
C TYR A 4 -2.02 -0.05 3.86
N LEU A 5 -2.29 0.97 3.05
CA LEU A 5 -2.81 0.79 1.70
C LEU A 5 -1.68 0.94 0.69
N ALA A 6 -1.24 -0.19 0.14
CA ALA A 6 -0.16 -0.31 -0.82
C ALA A 6 -0.69 -0.28 -2.25
N CYS A 7 0.00 0.46 -3.13
CA CYS A 7 -0.24 0.42 -4.57
C CYS A 7 1.04 0.84 -5.31
N THR A 8 1.10 0.60 -6.62
CA THR A 8 2.21 1.09 -7.44
C THR A 8 2.14 2.62 -7.58
N VAL A 9 2.93 3.33 -6.76
CA VAL A 9 2.99 4.81 -6.80
C VAL A 9 3.92 5.32 -7.92
N ARG A 10 5.07 4.65 -8.10
CA ARG A 10 6.05 4.92 -9.17
C ARG A 10 5.99 3.81 -10.22
N GLY A 11 5.76 4.16 -11.49
CA GLY A 11 5.57 3.22 -12.59
C GLY A 11 4.14 3.22 -13.13
N ASP A 12 3.50 2.05 -13.21
CA ASP A 12 2.08 1.94 -13.62
C ASP A 12 1.15 2.48 -12.54
N ARG A 13 0.67 3.71 -12.73
CA ARG A 13 -0.30 4.37 -11.84
C ARG A 13 -1.75 3.92 -12.04
N GLY A 14 -2.02 2.92 -12.87
CA GLY A 14 -3.38 2.41 -13.11
C GLY A 14 -4.13 2.02 -11.83
N GLY A 15 -3.40 1.61 -10.77
CA GLY A 15 -3.97 1.22 -9.48
C GLY A 15 -4.25 2.37 -8.51
N THR A 16 -3.70 3.58 -8.71
CA THR A 16 -3.81 4.67 -7.71
C THR A 16 -5.24 5.20 -7.56
N GLY A 17 -6.02 5.23 -8.64
CA GLY A 17 -7.43 5.63 -8.60
C GLY A 17 -8.30 4.68 -7.78
N VAL A 18 -8.05 3.36 -7.90
CA VAL A 18 -8.73 2.33 -7.09
C VAL A 18 -8.31 2.47 -5.63
N ALA A 19 -7.01 2.63 -5.37
CA ALA A 19 -6.51 2.85 -4.01
C ALA A 19 -7.12 4.12 -3.37
N ARG A 20 -7.24 5.24 -4.09
CA ARG A 20 -7.89 6.46 -3.58
C ARG A 20 -9.36 6.20 -3.21
N THR A 21 -10.10 5.52 -4.09
CA THR A 21 -11.52 5.18 -3.84
C THR A 21 -11.67 4.29 -2.60
N LEU A 22 -10.78 3.32 -2.43
CA LEU A 22 -10.75 2.45 -1.24
C LEU A 22 -10.40 3.24 0.02
N ALA A 23 -9.42 4.14 -0.06
CA ALA A 23 -9.04 4.97 1.08
C ALA A 23 -10.22 5.80 1.56
N ASP A 24 -10.88 6.54 0.66
CA ASP A 24 -12.03 7.38 1.01
C ASP A 24 -13.18 6.55 1.64
N ALA A 25 -13.46 5.36 1.09
CA ALA A 25 -14.48 4.46 1.63
C ALA A 25 -14.12 3.93 3.04
N LEU A 26 -12.89 3.49 3.25
CA LEU A 26 -12.41 2.96 4.53
C LEU A 26 -12.34 4.05 5.60
N GLU A 27 -11.94 5.27 5.24
CA GLU A 27 -11.96 6.42 6.15
C GLU A 27 -13.39 6.77 6.57
N SER A 28 -14.35 6.71 5.64
CA SER A 28 -15.78 6.92 5.97
C SER A 28 -16.34 5.87 6.94
N MET A 29 -15.72 4.68 7.01
CA MET A 29 -16.04 3.63 7.97
C MET A 29 -15.31 3.78 9.31
N GLY A 30 -14.51 4.84 9.50
CA GLY A 30 -13.77 5.11 10.72
C GLY A 30 -12.42 4.40 10.82
N HIS A 31 -11.83 3.99 9.70
CA HIS A 31 -10.47 3.46 9.65
C HIS A 31 -9.45 4.57 9.34
N ALA A 32 -8.21 4.40 9.78
CA ALA A 32 -7.13 5.34 9.50
C ALA A 32 -6.23 4.78 8.38
N ILE A 33 -6.04 5.53 7.30
CA ILE A 33 -5.17 5.13 6.18
C ILE A 33 -3.80 5.79 6.34
N LEU A 34 -2.78 5.01 6.71
CA LEU A 34 -1.44 5.52 7.00
C LEU A 34 -0.75 6.12 5.77
N THR A 35 -1.07 5.58 4.59
CA THR A 35 -0.49 5.95 3.31
C THR A 35 -1.32 6.96 2.51
N ARG A 36 -2.33 7.62 3.12
CA ARG A 36 -3.31 8.46 2.40
C ARG A 36 -2.69 9.56 1.55
N HIS A 37 -1.65 10.20 2.07
CA HIS A 37 -0.92 11.29 1.40
C HIS A 37 -0.09 10.79 0.20
N LEU A 38 0.28 9.50 0.17
CA LEU A 38 1.00 8.91 -0.96
C LEU A 38 0.09 8.70 -2.19
N LEU A 39 -1.22 8.75 -1.99
CA LEU A 39 -2.19 8.60 -3.06
C LEU A 39 -2.47 9.92 -3.77
N ASP A 40 -1.98 11.06 -3.27
CA ASP A 40 -2.26 12.38 -3.85
C ASP A 40 -1.45 12.65 -5.13
N ASP A 41 -2.03 13.42 -6.05
CA ASP A 41 -1.46 13.64 -7.38
C ASP A 41 -0.08 14.34 -7.34
N ASN A 42 0.20 15.06 -6.26
CA ASN A 42 1.46 15.79 -6.02
C ASN A 42 2.49 15.00 -5.19
N VAL A 43 2.29 13.69 -4.99
CA VAL A 43 3.17 12.85 -4.15
C VAL A 43 4.63 12.91 -4.58
N ASP A 44 4.93 13.00 -5.88
CA ASP A 44 6.31 13.03 -6.36
C ASP A 44 7.09 14.24 -5.84
N MET A 45 6.43 15.38 -5.67
CA MET A 45 7.05 16.58 -5.12
C MET A 45 7.31 16.43 -3.62
N ALA A 46 6.37 15.84 -2.87
CA ALA A 46 6.51 15.59 -1.44
C ALA A 46 7.59 14.54 -1.14
N GLU A 47 7.68 13.48 -1.94
CA GLU A 47 8.66 12.40 -1.78
C GLU A 47 10.06 12.79 -2.29
N SER A 48 10.18 13.77 -3.19
CA SER A 48 11.48 14.19 -3.76
C SER A 48 12.46 14.76 -2.73
N ALA A 49 11.97 15.16 -1.56
CA ALA A 49 12.78 15.71 -0.47
C ALA A 49 13.35 14.63 0.47
N LEU A 50 12.90 13.37 0.35
CA LEU A 50 13.29 12.26 1.22
C LEU A 50 14.36 11.39 0.55
N THR A 51 15.31 10.89 1.34
CA THR A 51 16.24 9.86 0.86
C THR A 51 15.53 8.49 0.81
N GLU A 52 16.10 7.55 0.06
CA GLU A 52 15.58 6.17 0.01
C GLU A 52 15.54 5.52 1.40
N GLN A 53 16.51 5.84 2.26
CA GLN A 53 16.55 5.37 3.64
C GLN A 53 15.42 5.97 4.47
N ASP A 54 15.15 7.28 4.33
CA ASP A 54 14.05 7.94 5.05
C ASP A 54 12.69 7.34 4.68
N VAL A 55 12.48 7.09 3.38
CA VAL A 55 11.28 6.42 2.87
C VAL A 55 11.16 5.02 3.48
N PHE A 56 12.22 4.22 3.41
CA PHE A 56 12.24 2.88 3.98
C PHE A 56 11.89 2.90 5.47
N GLU A 57 12.59 3.67 6.29
CA GLU A 57 12.37 3.71 7.75
C GLU A 57 10.99 4.21 8.14
N ARG A 58 10.41 5.13 7.35
CA ARG A 58 9.04 5.62 7.53
C ARG A 58 8.02 4.54 7.21
N ASP A 59 8.17 3.90 6.05
CA ASP A 59 7.23 2.89 5.58
C ASP A 59 7.26 1.65 6.49
N MET A 60 8.45 1.26 6.99
CA MET A 60 8.59 0.22 8.02
C MET A 60 7.81 0.56 9.30
N ARG A 61 7.87 1.82 9.76
CA ARG A 61 7.11 2.26 10.94
C ARG A 61 5.60 2.19 10.72
N TRP A 62 5.12 2.50 9.52
CA TRP A 62 3.71 2.36 9.20
C TRP A 62 3.27 0.91 9.06
N LEU A 63 4.10 0.07 8.42
CA LEU A 63 3.85 -1.37 8.34
C LEU A 63 3.74 -1.97 9.75
N ASP A 64 4.66 -1.64 10.65
CA ASP A 64 4.62 -2.15 12.04
C ASP A 64 3.41 -1.63 12.83
N ALA A 65 2.88 -0.45 12.50
CA ALA A 65 1.72 0.15 13.18
C ALA A 65 0.36 -0.27 12.60
N ALA A 66 0.34 -0.95 11.45
CA ALA A 66 -0.87 -1.33 10.74
C ALA A 66 -1.49 -2.62 11.29
N ASP A 67 -2.81 -2.64 11.45
CA ASP A 67 -3.57 -3.86 11.76
C ASP A 67 -3.83 -4.70 10.49
N LEU A 68 -3.86 -4.03 9.34
CA LEU A 68 -4.22 -4.59 8.04
C LEU A 68 -3.40 -3.92 6.94
N LEU A 69 -2.77 -4.74 6.10
CA LEU A 69 -2.23 -4.32 4.82
C LEU A 69 -3.24 -4.67 3.71
N ILE A 70 -3.60 -3.68 2.90
CA ILE A 70 -4.36 -3.88 1.66
C ILE A 70 -3.42 -3.51 0.51
N ALA A 71 -3.20 -4.41 -0.44
CA ALA A 71 -2.37 -4.12 -1.60
C ALA A 71 -3.16 -4.24 -2.90
N GLU A 72 -3.14 -3.19 -3.70
CA GLU A 72 -3.47 -3.26 -5.13
C GLU A 72 -2.28 -3.89 -5.86
N ALA A 73 -2.45 -5.15 -6.30
CA ALA A 73 -1.40 -6.01 -6.82
C ALA A 73 -1.57 -6.31 -8.33
N SER A 74 -2.34 -5.49 -9.04
CA SER A 74 -2.54 -5.60 -10.50
C SER A 74 -1.32 -5.13 -11.31
N GLY A 75 -0.51 -4.25 -10.73
CA GLY A 75 0.77 -3.81 -11.27
C GLY A 75 1.95 -4.59 -10.67
N SER A 76 3.00 -4.80 -11.46
CA SER A 76 4.27 -5.32 -10.92
C SER A 76 5.00 -4.20 -10.16
N SER A 77 5.26 -4.40 -8.86
CA SER A 77 5.94 -3.44 -8.01
C SER A 77 6.83 -4.13 -6.97
N TYR A 78 8.13 -3.80 -6.98
CA TYR A 78 9.07 -4.29 -5.98
C TYR A 78 8.69 -3.85 -4.56
N GLY A 79 8.24 -2.60 -4.39
CA GLY A 79 7.82 -2.07 -3.09
C GLY A 79 6.61 -2.84 -2.54
N VAL A 80 5.55 -2.95 -3.33
CA VAL A 80 4.33 -3.70 -2.92
C VAL A 80 4.66 -5.16 -2.60
N GLY A 81 5.49 -5.81 -3.42
CA GLY A 81 5.94 -7.17 -3.16
C GLY A 81 6.73 -7.31 -1.85
N PHE A 82 7.63 -6.37 -1.57
CA PHE A 82 8.37 -6.32 -0.31
C PHE A 82 7.46 -6.13 0.89
N GLU A 83 6.55 -5.15 0.84
CA GLU A 83 5.59 -4.83 1.92
C GLU A 83 4.71 -6.04 2.26
N VAL A 84 4.13 -6.69 1.24
CA VAL A 84 3.33 -7.91 1.39
C VAL A 84 4.17 -9.04 1.99
N GLY A 85 5.37 -9.27 1.44
CA GLY A 85 6.27 -10.32 1.91
C GLY A 85 6.71 -10.10 3.36
N TYR A 86 6.96 -8.85 3.76
CA TYR A 86 7.34 -8.49 5.13
C TYR A 86 6.23 -8.83 6.13
N VAL A 87 4.98 -8.44 5.84
CA VAL A 87 3.84 -8.72 6.74
C VAL A 87 3.56 -10.22 6.80
N LEU A 88 3.52 -10.91 5.66
CA LEU A 88 3.28 -12.36 5.62
C LEU A 88 4.39 -13.15 6.33
N GLY A 89 5.66 -12.73 6.18
CA GLY A 89 6.80 -13.38 6.85
C GLY A 89 6.76 -13.28 8.37
N ARG A 90 5.92 -12.41 8.93
CA ARG A 90 5.74 -12.17 10.36
C ARG A 90 4.40 -12.71 10.89
N SER A 91 3.65 -13.46 10.09
CA SER A 91 2.30 -13.92 10.46
C SER A 91 2.27 -14.87 11.66
N GLU A 92 3.40 -15.49 12.02
CA GLU A 92 3.48 -16.37 13.20
C GLU A 92 3.60 -15.60 14.53
N VAL A 93 4.01 -14.33 14.46
CA VAL A 93 4.32 -13.50 15.64
C VAL A 93 3.53 -12.19 15.67
N THR A 94 2.63 -11.98 14.71
CA THR A 94 1.78 -10.79 14.61
C THR A 94 0.36 -11.19 14.19
N ASP A 95 -0.63 -10.41 14.61
CA ASP A 95 -2.03 -10.55 14.17
C ASP A 95 -2.35 -9.73 12.90
N GLN A 96 -1.31 -9.25 12.20
CA GLN A 96 -1.46 -8.44 11.01
C GLN A 96 -2.05 -9.27 9.87
N ARG A 97 -3.00 -8.68 9.15
CA ARG A 97 -3.66 -9.33 8.02
C ARG A 97 -3.25 -8.69 6.70
N VAL A 98 -3.31 -9.48 5.63
CA VAL A 98 -3.06 -9.02 4.27
C VAL A 98 -4.28 -9.30 3.40
N LEU A 99 -4.75 -8.28 2.68
CA LEU A 99 -5.73 -8.40 1.60
C LEU A 99 -5.09 -7.99 0.28
N LEU A 100 -5.02 -8.92 -0.66
CA LEU A 100 -4.53 -8.67 -2.01
C LEU A 100 -5.71 -8.43 -2.95
N LEU A 101 -5.67 -7.30 -3.65
CA LEU A 101 -6.64 -6.94 -4.68
C LEU A 101 -5.97 -7.10 -6.04
N TYR A 102 -6.70 -7.70 -6.97
CA TYR A 102 -6.22 -7.91 -8.33
C TYR A 102 -7.34 -7.63 -9.32
N ASP A 103 -7.06 -6.84 -10.33
CA ASP A 103 -7.94 -6.57 -11.45
C ASP A 103 -8.03 -7.82 -12.32
N TYR A 104 -9.18 -8.49 -12.22
CA TYR A 104 -9.47 -9.69 -12.99
C TYR A 104 -9.27 -9.50 -14.50
N ALA A 105 -9.48 -8.28 -15.04
CA ALA A 105 -9.29 -7.99 -16.45
C ALA A 105 -7.82 -8.09 -16.89
N ARG A 106 -6.87 -7.99 -15.96
CA ARG A 106 -5.43 -8.14 -16.23
C ARG A 106 -4.92 -9.57 -16.14
N ARG A 107 -5.79 -10.52 -15.76
CA ARG A 107 -5.42 -11.93 -15.65
C ARG A 107 -4.97 -12.42 -17.03
N PRO A 108 -3.73 -12.95 -17.17
CA PRO A 108 -3.30 -13.50 -18.44
C PRO A 108 -4.28 -14.60 -18.87
N MET A 109 -4.76 -14.54 -20.11
CA MET A 109 -5.57 -15.62 -20.68
C MET A 109 -4.64 -16.82 -20.86
N VAL A 110 -4.75 -17.77 -19.93
CA VAL A 110 -4.08 -19.08 -20.02
C VAL A 110 -4.79 -19.93 -21.05
#